data_AF-A0A0A2A7S5-F1
#
_entry.id   AF-A0A0A2A7S5-F1
#
_cell.length_a   1.000
_cell.length_b   1.000
_cell.length_c   1.000
_cell.angle_alpha   90.00
_cell.angle_beta   90.00
_cell.angle_gamma   90.00
#
_symmetry.space_group_name_H-M   'P 1'
#
loop_
_entity.id
_entity.type
_entity.pdbx_description
1 polymer ?
#
loop_
_entity_poly.entity_id
_entity_poly.type
_entity_poly.pdbx_seq_one_letter_code
_entity_poly.pdbx_strand_id
1 'polypeptide(L)'
;MKLDKSQDVPLQAMAVFWFVATFQNCSKKNIEEHFKMSKASASRLTDYLSRYHRLGKAGLGLISKESDPKDKRKTLLKLTRKGKDLIEKSFSTLYEDVKDYEIDYEE
;
A
#
# COMPACT_ATOMS: atom_id res chain seq x y z
N MET A 1 -3.99 21.29 5.08
CA MET A 1 -3.18 20.56 4.06
C MET A 1 -3.51 21.04 2.64
N LYS A 2 -2.54 21.49 1.84
CA LYS A 2 -2.75 21.71 0.39
C LYS A 2 -2.65 20.35 -0.32
N LEU A 3 -3.74 19.89 -0.94
CA LEU A 3 -3.76 18.63 -1.67
C LEU A 3 -3.03 18.77 -3.02
N ASP A 4 -2.07 17.89 -3.28
CA ASP A 4 -1.48 17.73 -4.61
C ASP A 4 -2.45 16.95 -5.50
N LYS A 5 -2.89 17.57 -6.61
CA LYS A 5 -3.80 16.98 -7.60
C LYS A 5 -3.04 16.39 -8.81
N SER A 6 -1.71 16.34 -8.78
CA SER A 6 -0.90 15.86 -9.90
C SER A 6 -1.00 14.35 -10.14
N GLN A 7 -1.45 13.59 -9.14
CA GLN A 7 -1.51 12.14 -9.20
C GLN A 7 -2.75 11.57 -8.48
N ASP A 8 -3.68 11.03 -9.27
CA ASP A 8 -4.79 10.25 -8.72
C ASP A 8 -4.33 8.85 -8.36
N VAL A 9 -4.61 8.45 -7.12
CA VAL A 9 -4.29 7.11 -6.61
C VAL A 9 -5.59 6.37 -6.32
N PRO A 10 -5.85 5.21 -6.95
CA PRO A 10 -7.06 4.44 -6.67
C PRO A 10 -7.12 4.04 -5.20
N LEU A 11 -8.26 4.30 -4.54
CA LEU A 11 -8.44 3.99 -3.11
C LEU A 11 -8.22 2.50 -2.81
N GLN A 12 -8.64 1.61 -3.70
CA GLN A 12 -8.40 0.17 -3.56
C GLN A 12 -6.90 -0.19 -3.57
N ALA A 13 -6.07 0.55 -4.29
CA ALA A 13 -4.62 0.36 -4.25
C ALA A 13 -4.06 0.76 -2.89
N MET A 14 -4.57 1.84 -2.29
CA MET A 14 -4.19 2.23 -0.93
C MET A 14 -4.64 1.18 0.09
N ALA A 15 -5.86 0.66 0.01
CA ALA A 15 -6.30 -0.41 0.90
C ALA A 15 -5.35 -1.63 0.86
N VAL A 16 -4.91 -2.04 -0.34
CA VAL A 16 -3.92 -3.12 -0.49
C VAL A 16 -2.55 -2.73 0.09
N PHE A 17 -2.08 -1.51 -0.12
CA PHE A 17 -0.83 -1.02 0.43
C PHE A 17 -0.82 -1.05 1.96
N TRP A 18 -1.85 -0.51 2.60
CA TRP A 18 -2.02 -0.52 4.05
C TRP A 18 -2.13 -1.95 4.59
N PHE A 19 -2.83 -2.85 3.88
CA PHE A 19 -2.88 -4.26 4.26
C PHE A 19 -1.48 -4.91 4.27
N VAL A 20 -0.64 -4.64 3.26
CA VAL A 20 0.75 -5.12 3.23
C VAL A 20 1.58 -4.51 4.36
N ALA A 21 1.30 -3.27 4.76
CA ALA A 21 1.98 -2.63 5.88
C ALA A 21 1.62 -3.25 7.23
N THR A 22 0.36 -3.66 7.42
CA THR A 22 -0.13 -4.25 8.67
C THR A 22 0.34 -5.68 8.90
N PHE A 23 0.37 -6.51 7.86
CA PHE A 23 0.62 -7.94 8.00
C PHE A 23 2.01 -8.35 7.53
N GLN A 24 2.79 -8.95 8.43
CA GLN A 24 4.06 -9.59 8.07
C GLN A 24 3.81 -10.81 7.15
N ASN A 25 4.75 -11.08 6.24
CA ASN A 25 4.69 -12.21 5.30
C ASN A 25 3.41 -12.26 4.43
N CYS A 26 2.87 -11.09 4.07
CA CYS A 26 1.71 -10.99 3.20
C CYS A 26 2.02 -11.59 1.82
N SER A 27 1.23 -12.57 1.38
CA SER A 27 1.30 -13.08 0.01
C SER A 27 0.23 -12.43 -0.87
N LYS A 28 0.44 -12.44 -2.19
CA LYS A 28 -0.58 -12.00 -3.15
C LYS A 28 -1.91 -12.76 -2.98
N LYS A 29 -1.86 -14.05 -2.60
CA LYS A 29 -3.06 -14.86 -2.35
C LYS A 29 -3.87 -14.32 -1.17
N ASN A 30 -3.20 -13.80 -0.13
CA ASN A 30 -3.89 -13.19 1.00
C ASN A 30 -4.65 -11.93 0.59
N ILE A 31 -4.11 -11.14 -0.35
CA ILE A 31 -4.81 -9.99 -0.94
C ILE A 31 -6.07 -10.45 -1.68
N GLU A 32 -5.95 -11.50 -2.51
CA GLU A 32 -7.09 -12.08 -3.25
C GLU A 32 -8.21 -12.52 -2.30
N GLU A 33 -7.85 -13.26 -1.24
CA GLU A 33 -8.80 -13.80 -0.26
C GLU A 33 -9.44 -12.70 0.60
N HIS A 34 -8.64 -11.78 1.15
CA HIS A 34 -9.11 -10.75 2.08
C HIS A 34 -10.07 -9.76 1.40
N PHE A 35 -9.68 -9.26 0.23
CA PHE A 35 -10.47 -8.28 -0.52
C PHE A 35 -11.45 -8.93 -1.51
N LYS A 36 -11.57 -10.27 -1.50
CA LYS A 36 -12.44 -11.05 -2.39
C LYS A 36 -12.27 -10.65 -3.87
N MET A 37 -11.02 -10.50 -4.30
CA MET A 37 -10.69 -10.02 -5.64
C MET A 37 -10.04 -11.10 -6.51
N SER A 38 -10.22 -10.98 -7.83
CA SER A 38 -9.60 -11.92 -8.77
C SER A 38 -8.07 -11.84 -8.74
N LYS A 39 -7.40 -12.93 -9.13
CA LYS A 39 -5.95 -13.00 -9.37
C LYS A 39 -5.44 -11.86 -10.25
N ALA A 40 -6.19 -11.53 -11.30
CA ALA A 40 -5.83 -10.47 -12.24
C ALA A 40 -5.94 -9.09 -11.58
N SER A 41 -7.00 -8.84 -10.79
CA SER A 41 -7.17 -7.60 -10.04
C SER A 41 -6.06 -7.40 -9.00
N ALA A 42 -5.76 -8.43 -8.21
CA ALA A 42 -4.67 -8.41 -7.24
C ALA A 42 -3.32 -8.17 -7.92
N SER A 43 -3.08 -8.78 -9.09
CA SER A 43 -1.86 -8.52 -9.86
C SER A 43 -1.77 -7.05 -10.27
N ARG A 44 -2.82 -6.49 -10.89
CA ARG A 44 -2.79 -5.09 -11.36
C ARG A 44 -2.53 -4.10 -10.23
N LEU A 45 -3.17 -4.29 -9.07
CA LEU A 45 -2.96 -3.42 -7.90
C LEU A 45 -1.54 -3.56 -7.36
N THR A 46 -1.06 -4.80 -7.18
CA THR A 46 0.30 -5.01 -6.66
C THR A 46 1.38 -4.57 -7.64
N ASP A 47 1.15 -4.62 -8.96
CA ASP A 47 2.05 -4.06 -9.98
C ASP A 47 2.07 -2.53 -9.91
N TYR A 48 0.90 -1.89 -9.78
CA TYR A 48 0.81 -0.44 -9.61
C TYR A 48 1.51 0.07 -8.35
N LEU A 49 1.41 -0.67 -7.24
CA LEU A 49 2.12 -0.36 -6.00
C LEU A 49 3.61 -0.66 -6.05
N SER A 50 4.05 -1.53 -6.96
CA SER A 50 5.45 -1.92 -7.11
C SER A 50 6.23 -0.87 -7.90
N ARG A 51 7.55 -1.09 -8.06
CA ARG A 51 8.40 -0.19 -8.87
C ARG A 51 7.97 -0.15 -10.34
N TYR A 52 7.50 -1.26 -10.88
CA TYR A 52 7.15 -1.40 -12.29
C TYR A 52 5.67 -1.72 -12.46
N HIS A 53 4.97 -0.85 -13.17
CA HIS A 53 3.58 -1.07 -13.57
C HIS A 53 3.51 -2.07 -14.73
N ARG A 54 2.42 -2.83 -14.83
CA ARG A 54 2.21 -3.84 -15.89
C ARG A 54 2.30 -3.31 -17.33
N LEU A 55 2.13 -1.99 -17.52
CA LEU A 55 2.18 -1.31 -18.82
C LEU A 55 3.59 -0.80 -19.16
N GLY A 56 4.63 -1.25 -18.46
CA GLY A 56 6.01 -0.79 -18.65
C GLY A 56 6.28 0.63 -18.13
N LYS A 57 5.32 1.23 -17.41
CA LYS A 57 5.47 2.53 -16.76
C LYS A 57 6.02 2.39 -15.34
N ALA A 58 6.53 3.47 -14.78
CA ALA A 58 6.85 3.51 -13.36
C ALA A 58 5.59 3.29 -12.52
N GLY A 59 5.65 2.38 -11.54
CA GLY A 59 4.65 2.26 -10.48
C GLY A 59 5.04 3.14 -9.28
N LEU A 60 4.26 3.06 -8.20
CA LEU A 60 4.49 3.90 -7.02
C LEU A 60 5.77 3.53 -6.25
N GLY A 61 6.27 2.30 -6.42
CA GLY A 61 7.48 1.84 -5.76
C GLY A 61 7.35 1.74 -4.24
N LEU A 62 6.14 1.51 -3.73
CA LEU A 62 5.84 1.41 -2.30
C LEU A 62 6.06 -0.02 -1.78
N ILE A 63 5.74 -1.03 -2.60
CA ILE A 63 5.93 -2.44 -2.27
C ILE A 63 6.92 -3.12 -3.22
N SER A 64 7.42 -4.28 -2.79
CA SER A 64 8.24 -5.21 -3.56
C SER A 64 7.53 -6.55 -3.67
N LYS A 65 7.76 -7.26 -4.78
CA LYS A 65 7.24 -8.59 -5.06
C LYS A 65 8.43 -9.55 -5.09
N GLU A 66 8.46 -10.50 -4.18
CA GLU A 66 9.55 -11.48 -4.06
C GLU A 66 8.98 -12.88 -4.16
N SER A 67 9.72 -13.81 -4.78
CA SER A 67 9.38 -15.24 -4.70
C SER A 67 9.60 -15.74 -3.29
N ASP A 68 8.64 -16.50 -2.75
CA ASP A 68 8.82 -17.14 -1.44
C ASP A 68 9.97 -18.17 -1.53
N PRO A 69 10.97 -18.11 -0.62
CA PRO A 69 12.09 -19.04 -0.62
C PRO A 69 11.66 -20.50 -0.38
N LYS A 70 10.51 -20.75 0.26
CA LYS A 70 9.96 -22.09 0.53
C LYS A 70 9.06 -22.60 -0.58
N ASP A 71 8.41 -21.73 -1.33
CA ASP A 71 7.54 -22.09 -2.47
C ASP A 71 7.61 -21.01 -3.55
N LYS A 72 8.45 -21.20 -4.58
CA LYS A 72 8.67 -20.21 -5.65
C LYS A 72 7.41 -19.82 -6.42
N ARG A 73 6.31 -20.60 -6.32
CA ARG A 73 5.01 -20.26 -6.94
C ARG A 73 4.25 -19.19 -6.16
N LYS A 74 4.64 -18.93 -4.91
CA LYS A 74 4.07 -17.87 -4.07
C LYS A 74 4.86 -16.59 -4.25
N THR A 75 4.12 -15.49 -4.38
CA THR A 75 4.68 -14.15 -4.38
C THR A 75 4.40 -13.51 -3.02
N LEU A 76 5.46 -13.17 -2.30
CA LEU A 76 5.42 -12.37 -1.09
C LEU A 76 5.48 -10.89 -1.44
N LEU A 77 4.75 -10.09 -0.66
CA LEU A 77 4.68 -8.65 -0.76
C LEU A 77 5.34 -8.05 0.47
N LYS A 78 6.26 -7.11 0.25
CA LYS A 78 6.97 -6.42 1.34
C LYS A 78 7.04 -4.93 1.09
N LEU A 79 6.99 -4.13 2.14
CA LEU A 79 7.25 -2.70 2.04
C LEU A 79 8.69 -2.45 1.57
N THR A 80 8.83 -1.56 0.59
CA THR A 80 10.13 -0.97 0.25
C THR A 80 10.52 0.09 1.28
N ARG A 81 11.72 0.66 1.17
CA ARG A 81 12.09 1.84 1.97
C ARG A 81 11.10 2.99 1.80
N LYS A 82 10.77 3.34 0.55
CA LYS A 82 9.78 4.38 0.22
C LYS A 82 8.40 4.09 0.83
N GLY A 83 7.98 2.83 0.82
CA GLY A 83 6.72 2.40 1.44
C GLY A 83 6.73 2.59 2.95
N LYS A 84 7.81 2.22 3.63
CA LYS A 84 7.97 2.43 5.07
C LYS A 84 7.96 3.91 5.45
N ASP A 85 8.74 4.72 4.71
CA ASP A 85 8.80 6.17 4.96
C ASP A 85 7.42 6.83 4.75
N LEU A 86 6.61 6.34 3.80
CA LEU A 86 5.25 6.82 3.60
C LEU A 86 4.33 6.47 4.79
N ILE A 87 4.36 5.22 5.27
CA ILE A 87 3.56 4.81 6.43
C ILE A 87 3.92 5.63 7.66
N GLU A 88 5.21 5.83 7.92
CA GLU A 88 5.70 6.63 9.05
C GLU A 88 5.17 8.08 8.98
N LYS A 89 5.30 8.71 7.80
CA LYS A 89 4.74 10.06 7.57
C LYS A 89 3.22 10.09 7.74
N SER A 90 2.51 9.09 7.22
CA SER A 90 1.06 9.00 7.36
C SER A 90 0.63 8.95 8.82
N PHE A 91 1.31 8.17 9.68
CA PHE A 91 1.00 8.14 11.11
C PHE A 91 1.32 9.46 11.81
N SER A 92 2.45 10.12 11.48
CA SER A 92 2.78 11.45 12.04
C SER A 92 1.68 12.46 11.71
N THR A 93 1.31 12.57 10.44
CA THR A 93 0.29 13.53 9.97
C THR A 93 -1.07 13.22 10.56
N LEU A 94 -1.52 11.95 10.54
CA LEU A 94 -2.81 11.58 11.11
C LEU A 94 -2.87 11.83 12.62
N TYR A 95 -1.76 11.65 13.33
CA TYR A 95 -1.70 11.92 14.77
C TYR A 95 -1.74 13.42 15.10
N GLU A 96 -1.05 14.24 14.30
CA GLU A 96 -1.14 15.71 14.36
C GLU A 96 -2.58 16.17 14.10
N ASP A 97 -3.21 15.66 13.03
CA ASP A 97 -4.59 16.01 12.68
C ASP A 97 -5.57 15.64 13.81
N VAL A 98 -5.48 14.44 14.40
CA VAL A 98 -6.36 14.02 15.50
C VAL A 98 -6.22 14.92 16.73
N LYS A 99 -4.99 15.36 17.05
CA LYS A 99 -4.77 16.27 18.17
C LYS A 99 -5.42 17.63 17.96
N ASP A 100 -5.30 18.18 16.75
CA ASP A 100 -5.91 19.46 16.42
C ASP A 100 -7.44 19.37 16.52
N TYR A 101 -8.04 18.24 16.11
CA TYR A 101 -9.48 17.98 16.25
C TYR A 101 -9.97 17.81 17.71
N GLU A 102 -9.16 17.27 18.61
CA GLU A 102 -9.53 17.11 20.03
C GLU A 102 -9.53 18.46 20.78
N ILE A 103 -8.76 19.45 20.32
CA ILE A 103 -8.71 20.80 20.91
C ILE A 103 -9.96 21.62 20.55
N ASP A 104 -10.55 21.40 19.36
CA ASP A 104 -11.72 22.15 18.86
C ASP A 104 -13.06 21.80 19.55
N TYR A 105 -13.07 20.86 20.50
CA TYR A 105 -14.29 20.45 21.25
C TYR A 105 -14.35 20.99 22.69
N GLU A 106 -13.32 21.69 23.17
CA GLU A 106 -13.25 22.25 24.53
C GLU A 106 -13.40 23.80 24.59
N GLU A 107 -13.75 24.48 23.49
CA GLU A 107 -14.18 25.91 23.46
C GLU A 107 -15.68 26.07 23.12
#